data_AF-A0A354H0A0-F1
#
_entry.id   AF-A0A354H0A0-F1
#
_cell.length_a   1.000
_cell.length_b   1.000
_cell.length_c   1.000
_cell.angle_alpha   90.00
_cell.angle_beta   90.00
_cell.angle_gamma   90.00
#
_symmetry.space_group_name_H-M   'P 1'
#
loop_
_entity.id
_entity.type
_entity.pdbx_description
1 polymer ?
#
loop_
_entity_poly.entity_id
_entity_poly.type
_entity_poly.pdbx_seq_one_letter_code
_entity_poly.pdbx_strand_id
1 'polypeptide(L)'
;MLEMPRRSVTRFFIPLIDVLTLLFCIFLMMPAVKKTAEAEVGAAAPQEEKTAELERREHAVEQKEQQLRAGLDQLRRETTHKVLSQLAPRVLEINPSNGKLYYRNPDPVEVSSQNDARALIRRDRSGPGGPDAAYYVIRYPPDPNSGFPRSGDLEKYRQWFEGVPVEFEKGGAKVEFPK
;
A
#
# COMPACT_ATOMS: atom_id res chain seq x y z
N MET A 1 102.02 17.79 -20.94
CA MET A 1 100.70 17.31 -21.40
C MET A 1 99.72 18.45 -21.26
N LEU A 2 99.12 18.86 -22.38
CA LEU A 2 98.06 19.85 -22.41
C LEU A 2 96.78 19.23 -21.86
N GLU A 3 96.19 19.84 -20.84
CA GLU A 3 94.74 19.81 -20.64
C GLU A 3 94.21 21.23 -20.74
N MET A 4 93.45 21.50 -21.80
CA MET A 4 92.66 22.72 -21.89
C MET A 4 91.28 22.48 -21.23
N PRO A 5 90.73 23.48 -20.51
CA PRO A 5 89.50 23.33 -19.76
C PRO A 5 88.30 23.19 -20.71
N ARG A 6 87.53 22.09 -20.56
CA ARG A 6 86.19 21.92 -21.14
C ARG A 6 85.25 22.98 -20.56
N ARG A 7 85.21 24.18 -21.14
CA ARG A 7 84.19 25.19 -20.81
C ARG A 7 82.90 24.88 -21.56
N SER A 8 81.84 24.72 -20.79
CA SER A 8 80.58 24.09 -21.13
C SER A 8 79.75 24.88 -22.13
N VAL A 9 79.20 24.16 -23.12
CA VAL A 9 78.21 24.64 -24.11
C VAL A 9 76.83 24.88 -23.44
N THR A 10 76.77 25.09 -22.13
CA THR A 10 75.51 25.11 -21.36
C THR A 10 74.95 26.51 -21.11
N ARG A 11 75.72 27.59 -21.30
CA ARG A 11 75.22 28.95 -21.00
C ARG A 11 74.24 29.53 -22.02
N PHE A 12 74.26 29.08 -23.27
CA PHE A 12 73.35 29.56 -24.32
C PHE A 12 72.07 28.73 -24.45
N PHE A 13 72.08 27.47 -24.03
CA PHE A 13 70.91 26.59 -24.14
C PHE A 13 69.89 26.80 -23.02
N ILE A 14 70.33 27.19 -21.82
CA ILE A 14 69.42 27.50 -20.69
C ILE A 14 68.38 28.58 -21.06
N PRO A 15 68.75 29.75 -21.60
CA PRO A 15 67.76 30.76 -21.98
C PRO A 15 66.89 30.36 -23.17
N LEU A 16 67.41 29.55 -24.11
CA LEU A 16 66.63 29.10 -25.26
C LEU A 16 65.58 28.06 -24.87
N ILE A 17 65.92 27.14 -23.96
CA ILE A 17 64.97 26.19 -23.38
C ILE A 17 63.89 26.95 -22.60
N ASP A 18 64.26 27.96 -21.82
CA ASP A 18 63.32 28.77 -21.03
C ASP A 18 62.27 29.46 -21.92
N VAL A 19 62.70 30.12 -23.00
CA VAL A 19 61.80 30.77 -23.97
C VAL A 19 60.90 29.75 -24.68
N LEU A 20 61.43 28.59 -25.06
CA LEU A 20 60.63 27.52 -25.68
C LEU A 20 59.61 26.94 -24.70
N THR A 21 59.97 26.76 -23.42
CA THR A 21 59.04 26.31 -22.38
C THR A 21 57.97 27.34 -22.06
N LEU A 22 58.29 28.64 -22.08
CA LEU A 22 57.32 29.72 -21.89
C LEU A 22 56.30 29.77 -23.05
N LEU A 23 56.76 29.69 -24.29
CA LEU A 23 55.88 29.60 -25.46
C LEU A 23 55.00 28.35 -25.41
N PHE A 24 55.55 27.22 -25.01
CA PHE A 24 54.82 25.97 -24.84
C PHE A 24 53.76 26.06 -23.73
N CYS A 25 54.08 26.65 -22.58
CA CYS A 25 53.13 26.87 -21.48
C CYS A 25 51.96 27.78 -21.89
N ILE A 26 52.22 28.85 -22.65
CA ILE A 26 51.16 29.70 -23.19
C ILE A 26 50.29 28.92 -24.19
N PHE A 27 50.91 28.10 -25.04
CA PHE A 27 50.17 27.29 -26.02
C PHE A 27 49.31 26.20 -25.37
N LEU A 28 49.76 25.61 -24.25
CA LEU A 28 48.97 24.68 -23.45
C LEU A 28 47.84 25.36 -22.67
N MET A 29 48.00 26.63 -22.27
CA MET A 29 46.90 27.40 -21.68
C MET A 29 45.83 27.80 -22.71
N MET A 30 46.18 27.98 -23.98
CA MET A 30 45.21 28.40 -25.01
C MET A 30 43.99 27.47 -25.17
N PRO A 31 44.11 26.13 -25.23
CA PRO A 31 42.94 25.23 -25.28
C PRO A 31 42.13 25.21 -23.98
N ALA A 32 42.74 25.51 -22.83
CA ALA A 32 42.01 25.64 -21.56
C ALA A 32 41.18 26.94 -21.52
N VAL A 33 41.70 28.05 -22.06
CA VAL A 33 41.01 29.35 -22.13
C VAL A 33 39.93 29.38 -23.22
N LYS A 34 40.14 28.67 -24.35
CA LYS A 34 39.10 28.53 -25.39
C LYS A 34 37.91 27.70 -24.95
N LYS A 35 38.11 26.64 -24.15
CA LYS A 35 36.99 25.85 -23.59
C LYS A 35 36.11 26.66 -22.64
N THR A 36 36.66 27.62 -21.91
CA THR A 36 35.87 28.53 -21.06
C THR A 36 35.16 29.61 -21.87
N ALA A 37 35.81 30.17 -22.90
CA ALA A 37 35.21 31.20 -23.75
C ALA A 37 34.09 30.68 -24.67
N GLU A 38 34.17 29.43 -25.15
CA GLU A 38 33.10 28.82 -25.95
C GLU A 38 31.94 28.29 -25.10
N ALA A 39 32.15 28.07 -23.79
CA ALA A 39 31.09 27.64 -22.87
C ALA A 39 30.14 28.78 -22.46
N GLU A 40 30.58 30.05 -22.51
CA GLU A 40 29.77 31.19 -22.05
C GLU A 40 28.98 31.92 -23.15
N VAL A 41 29.25 31.68 -24.43
CA VAL A 41 28.58 32.41 -25.54
C VAL A 41 27.38 31.63 -26.15
N GLY A 42 27.12 30.39 -25.69
CA GLY A 42 26.01 29.56 -26.20
C GLY A 42 24.86 29.28 -25.22
N ALA A 43 24.89 29.83 -24.01
CA ALA A 43 24.11 29.30 -22.89
C ALA A 43 22.78 29.99 -22.56
N ALA A 44 22.25 30.86 -23.43
CA ALA A 44 21.02 31.60 -23.13
C ALA A 44 19.73 31.07 -23.81
N ALA A 45 19.83 30.21 -24.83
CA ALA A 45 18.66 29.71 -25.57
C ALA A 45 18.14 28.29 -25.18
N PRO A 46 18.94 27.33 -24.68
CA PRO A 46 18.45 25.95 -24.48
C PRO A 46 17.90 25.68 -23.06
N GLN A 47 17.83 26.67 -22.18
CA GLN A 47 17.30 26.50 -20.82
C GLN A 47 15.77 26.64 -20.76
N GLU A 48 15.17 27.58 -21.48
CA GLU A 48 13.71 27.80 -21.47
C GLU A 48 12.92 26.63 -22.09
N GLU A 49 13.45 26.00 -23.16
CA GLU A 49 12.82 24.80 -23.73
C GLU A 49 12.88 23.60 -22.78
N LYS A 50 13.97 23.44 -22.05
CA LYS A 50 14.13 22.35 -21.07
C LYS A 50 13.23 22.55 -19.85
N THR A 51 13.06 23.78 -19.36
CA THR A 51 12.13 24.06 -18.26
C THR A 51 10.69 23.84 -18.69
N ALA A 52 10.31 24.29 -19.90
CA ALA A 52 8.97 24.04 -20.43
C ALA A 52 8.69 22.54 -20.68
N GLU A 53 9.69 21.76 -21.11
CA GLU A 53 9.55 20.30 -21.25
C GLU A 53 9.45 19.60 -19.88
N LEU A 54 10.20 20.06 -18.87
CA LEU A 54 10.09 19.59 -17.49
C LEU A 54 8.71 19.86 -16.90
N GLU A 55 8.18 21.08 -17.03
CA GLU A 55 6.83 21.44 -16.57
C GLU A 55 5.74 20.59 -17.24
N ARG A 56 5.86 20.33 -18.55
CA ARG A 56 4.95 19.42 -19.27
C ARG A 56 5.02 18.00 -18.75
N ARG A 57 6.22 17.50 -18.41
CA ARG A 57 6.40 16.17 -17.83
C ARG A 57 5.85 16.11 -16.41
N GLU A 58 6.06 17.13 -15.59
CA GLU A 58 5.51 17.22 -14.24
C GLU A 58 4.00 17.21 -14.27
N HIS A 59 3.37 18.04 -15.10
CA HIS A 59 1.91 18.02 -15.27
C HIS A 59 1.38 16.67 -15.79
N ALA A 60 2.10 16.00 -16.70
CA ALA A 60 1.72 14.67 -17.17
C ALA A 60 1.82 13.60 -16.06
N VAL A 61 2.81 13.71 -15.18
CA VAL A 61 2.96 12.83 -14.01
C VAL A 61 1.87 13.11 -12.99
N GLU A 62 1.58 14.37 -12.67
CA GLU A 62 0.50 14.76 -11.77
C GLU A 62 -0.86 14.27 -12.25
N GLN A 63 -1.16 14.40 -13.55
CA GLN A 63 -2.39 13.90 -14.14
C GLN A 63 -2.50 12.37 -14.02
N LYS A 64 -1.40 11.63 -14.26
CA LYS A 64 -1.37 10.18 -14.07
C LYS A 64 -1.57 9.81 -12.60
N GLU A 65 -0.94 10.50 -11.67
CA GLU A 65 -1.15 10.25 -10.24
C GLU A 65 -2.60 10.46 -9.83
N GLN A 66 -3.22 11.55 -10.29
CA GLN A 66 -4.63 11.84 -10.01
C GLN A 66 -5.55 10.76 -10.59
N GLN A 67 -5.31 10.31 -11.81
CA GLN A 67 -6.07 9.20 -12.42
C GLN A 67 -5.91 7.90 -11.64
N LEU A 68 -4.69 7.57 -11.20
CA LEU A 68 -4.43 6.38 -10.40
C LEU A 68 -5.10 6.47 -9.03
N ARG A 69 -5.06 7.62 -8.36
CA ARG A 69 -5.75 7.85 -7.08
C ARG A 69 -7.26 7.74 -7.23
N ALA A 70 -7.83 8.38 -8.25
CA ALA A 70 -9.27 8.28 -8.54
C ALA A 70 -9.69 6.84 -8.86
N GLY A 71 -8.88 6.10 -9.62
CA GLY A 71 -9.10 4.69 -9.90
C GLY A 71 -9.03 3.81 -8.65
N LEU A 72 -8.05 4.05 -7.76
CA LEU A 72 -7.94 3.36 -6.48
C LEU A 72 -9.14 3.64 -5.56
N ASP A 73 -9.61 4.88 -5.51
CA ASP A 73 -10.77 5.25 -4.70
C ASP A 73 -12.06 4.65 -5.26
N GLN A 74 -12.23 4.62 -6.58
CA GLN A 74 -13.35 3.92 -7.22
C GLN A 74 -13.31 2.41 -6.90
N LEU A 75 -12.15 1.78 -7.07
CA LEU A 75 -11.99 0.35 -6.80
C LEU A 75 -12.22 0.02 -5.31
N ARG A 76 -11.76 0.89 -4.39
CA ARG A 76 -12.03 0.78 -2.96
C ARG A 76 -13.52 0.87 -2.67
N ARG A 77 -14.25 1.81 -3.28
CA ARG A 77 -15.70 1.95 -3.07
C ARG A 77 -16.47 0.74 -3.59
N GLU A 78 -16.16 0.27 -4.79
CA GLU A 78 -16.79 -0.91 -5.39
C GLU A 78 -16.51 -2.18 -4.59
N THR A 79 -15.27 -2.37 -4.16
CA THR A 79 -14.86 -3.51 -3.34
C THR A 79 -15.52 -3.45 -1.97
N THR A 80 -15.50 -2.30 -1.31
CA THR A 80 -16.12 -2.12 0.02
C THR A 80 -17.63 -2.39 -0.06
N HIS A 81 -18.32 -1.91 -1.09
CA HIS A 81 -19.76 -2.15 -1.23
C HIS A 81 -20.09 -3.61 -1.56
N LYS A 82 -19.27 -4.29 -2.38
CA LYS A 82 -19.43 -5.73 -2.66
C LYS A 82 -19.13 -6.59 -1.42
N VAL A 83 -18.04 -6.29 -0.72
CA VAL A 83 -17.63 -6.99 0.50
C VAL A 83 -18.64 -6.79 1.62
N LEU A 84 -19.11 -5.57 1.86
CA LEU A 84 -20.14 -5.30 2.88
C LEU A 84 -21.50 -5.92 2.55
N SER A 85 -21.89 -5.95 1.27
CA SER A 85 -23.16 -6.58 0.86
C SER A 85 -23.11 -8.12 0.88
N GLN A 86 -21.93 -8.70 0.67
CA GLN A 86 -21.71 -10.15 0.77
C GLN A 86 -21.50 -10.61 2.23
N LEU A 87 -20.90 -9.79 3.10
CA LEU A 87 -20.57 -10.19 4.47
C LEU A 87 -21.61 -9.77 5.51
N ALA A 88 -22.89 -9.68 5.16
CA ALA A 88 -23.92 -9.33 6.14
C ALA A 88 -23.91 -10.35 7.31
N PRO A 89 -23.42 -9.98 8.51
CA PRO A 89 -23.21 -10.92 9.59
C PRO A 89 -24.57 -11.49 10.03
N ARG A 90 -24.66 -12.81 10.05
CA ARG A 90 -25.85 -13.54 10.49
C ARG A 90 -25.78 -13.72 12.00
N VAL A 91 -26.53 -12.90 12.71
CA VAL A 91 -26.51 -12.86 14.16
C VAL A 91 -27.42 -13.95 14.74
N LEU A 92 -26.86 -14.80 15.59
CA LEU A 92 -27.58 -15.74 16.43
C LEU A 92 -27.48 -15.31 17.89
N GLU A 93 -28.58 -15.44 18.62
CA GLU A 93 -28.66 -15.07 20.03
C GLU A 93 -28.83 -16.31 20.89
N ILE A 94 -28.09 -16.37 21.99
CA ILE A 94 -28.27 -17.38 23.03
C ILE A 94 -29.34 -16.88 24.00
N ASN A 95 -30.38 -17.68 24.21
CA ASN A 95 -31.43 -17.35 25.15
C ASN A 95 -30.95 -17.52 26.60
N PRO A 96 -31.10 -16.50 27.47
CA PRO A 96 -30.58 -16.51 28.84
C PRO A 96 -31.22 -17.56 29.75
N SER A 97 -32.43 -18.04 29.42
CA SER A 97 -33.23 -18.94 30.29
C SER A 97 -32.95 -20.42 30.05
N ASN A 98 -32.67 -20.80 28.81
CA ASN A 98 -32.55 -22.21 28.39
C ASN A 98 -31.27 -22.49 27.60
N GLY A 99 -30.45 -21.47 27.33
CA GLY A 99 -29.22 -21.56 26.55
C GLY A 99 -29.42 -21.80 25.06
N LYS A 100 -30.65 -21.93 24.55
CA LYS A 100 -30.92 -22.27 23.14
C LYS A 100 -30.52 -21.15 22.19
N LEU A 101 -30.14 -21.53 20.97
CA LEU A 101 -29.69 -20.62 19.94
C LEU A 101 -30.88 -20.20 19.05
N TYR A 102 -31.01 -18.90 18.81
CA TYR A 102 -32.07 -18.34 17.97
C TYR A 102 -31.45 -17.49 16.87
N TYR A 103 -31.84 -17.74 15.62
CA TYR A 103 -31.50 -16.88 14.49
C TYR A 103 -32.65 -15.89 14.25
N ARG A 104 -32.37 -14.58 14.32
CA ARG A 104 -33.39 -13.54 14.10
C ARG A 104 -33.27 -12.95 12.70
N ASN A 105 -34.14 -13.36 11.78
CA ASN A 105 -34.28 -12.74 10.46
C ASN A 105 -35.53 -13.26 9.71
N PRO A 106 -36.64 -12.52 9.57
CA PRO A 106 -37.23 -11.52 10.47
C PRO A 106 -37.95 -12.15 11.69
N ASP A 107 -38.33 -13.42 11.60
CA ASP A 107 -38.91 -14.20 12.71
C ASP A 107 -37.81 -15.00 13.44
N PRO A 108 -37.94 -15.23 14.76
CA PRO A 108 -36.99 -16.05 15.50
C PRO A 108 -37.09 -17.53 15.09
N VAL A 109 -36.02 -18.07 14.51
CA VAL A 109 -35.89 -19.50 14.22
C VAL A 109 -35.03 -20.14 15.31
N GLU A 110 -35.58 -21.12 16.02
CA GLU A 110 -34.83 -21.92 16.99
C GLU A 110 -33.88 -22.88 16.27
N VAL A 111 -32.62 -22.87 16.68
CA VAL A 111 -31.59 -23.81 16.22
C VAL A 111 -31.22 -24.69 17.41
N SER A 112 -31.83 -25.87 17.46
CA SER A 112 -31.74 -26.79 18.62
C SER A 112 -30.83 -28.00 18.36
N SER A 113 -30.53 -28.26 17.08
CA SER A 113 -29.80 -29.43 16.61
C SER A 113 -28.83 -29.12 15.48
N GLN A 114 -27.90 -30.04 15.22
CA GLN A 114 -26.98 -29.95 14.09
C GLN A 114 -27.71 -29.95 12.74
N ASN A 115 -28.85 -30.63 12.64
CA ASN A 115 -29.64 -30.65 11.41
C ASN A 115 -30.28 -29.27 11.13
N ASP A 116 -30.77 -28.59 12.18
CA ASP A 116 -31.32 -27.24 12.07
C ASP A 116 -30.24 -26.25 11.62
N ALA A 117 -29.03 -26.34 12.20
CA ALA A 117 -27.90 -25.50 11.81
C ALA A 117 -27.50 -25.74 10.34
N ARG A 118 -27.42 -27.00 9.91
CA ARG A 118 -27.14 -27.34 8.50
C ARG A 118 -28.24 -26.84 7.56
N ALA A 119 -29.51 -26.92 7.96
CA ALA A 119 -30.62 -26.38 7.19
C ALA A 119 -30.52 -24.86 7.07
N LEU A 120 -30.19 -24.16 8.16
CA LEU A 120 -29.93 -22.72 8.19
C LEU A 120 -28.80 -22.33 7.23
N ILE A 121 -27.65 -23.01 7.33
CA ILE A 121 -26.49 -22.78 6.46
C ILE A 121 -26.85 -22.98 4.98
N ARG A 122 -27.56 -24.06 4.63
CA ARG A 122 -27.99 -24.30 3.24
C ARG A 122 -28.92 -23.21 2.72
N ARG A 123 -29.87 -22.77 3.54
CA ARG A 123 -30.79 -21.70 3.19
C ARG A 123 -30.04 -20.39 2.93
N ASP A 124 -29.13 -20.03 3.82
CA ASP A 124 -28.40 -18.76 3.75
C ASP A 124 -27.39 -18.76 2.58
N ARG A 125 -26.74 -19.90 2.29
CA ARG A 125 -25.87 -20.08 1.11
C ARG A 125 -26.60 -19.97 -0.23
N SER A 126 -27.89 -20.27 -0.24
CA SER A 126 -28.74 -20.16 -1.44
C SER A 126 -29.27 -18.73 -1.66
N GLY A 127 -29.01 -17.83 -0.71
CA GLY A 127 -29.45 -16.43 -0.76
C GLY A 127 -28.54 -15.52 -1.59
N PRO A 128 -28.84 -14.20 -1.63
CA PRO A 128 -28.15 -13.21 -2.47
C PRO A 128 -26.67 -12.96 -2.15
N GLY A 129 -26.10 -13.63 -1.13
CA GLY A 129 -24.67 -13.59 -0.82
C GLY A 129 -23.85 -14.71 -1.47
N GLY A 130 -24.48 -15.79 -1.91
CA GLY A 130 -23.79 -16.98 -2.42
C GLY A 130 -23.20 -17.89 -1.31
N PRO A 131 -22.47 -18.95 -1.69
CA PRO A 131 -22.08 -20.03 -0.78
C PRO A 131 -21.01 -19.63 0.26
N ASP A 132 -20.19 -18.62 -0.04
CA ASP A 132 -19.05 -18.21 0.79
C ASP A 132 -19.33 -16.96 1.65
N ALA A 133 -20.53 -16.38 1.53
CA ALA A 133 -20.96 -15.17 2.23
C ALA A 133 -21.55 -15.42 3.62
N ALA A 134 -21.76 -16.67 4.02
CA ALA A 134 -22.37 -16.99 5.30
C ALA A 134 -21.35 -16.80 6.43
N TYR A 135 -21.40 -15.64 7.09
CA TYR A 135 -20.65 -15.35 8.32
C TYR A 135 -21.61 -15.33 9.51
N TYR A 136 -21.35 -16.12 10.56
CA TYR A 136 -22.24 -16.20 11.73
C TYR A 136 -21.59 -15.58 12.97
N VAL A 137 -22.38 -14.81 13.71
CA VAL A 137 -22.00 -14.24 15.00
C VAL A 137 -22.93 -14.78 16.08
N ILE A 138 -22.39 -15.54 17.02
CA ILE A 138 -23.13 -16.05 18.16
C ILE A 138 -22.96 -15.09 19.34
N ARG A 139 -24.03 -14.41 19.69
CA ARG A 139 -24.09 -13.46 20.80
C ARG A 139 -24.42 -14.15 22.11
N TYR A 140 -23.63 -13.80 23.13
CA TYR A 140 -23.94 -14.18 24.51
C TYR A 140 -25.24 -13.51 24.97
N PRO A 141 -25.93 -14.11 25.95
CA PRO A 141 -27.12 -13.48 26.51
C PRO A 141 -26.80 -12.08 27.05
N PRO A 142 -27.74 -11.13 26.93
CA PRO A 142 -27.52 -9.76 27.40
C PRO A 142 -27.45 -9.67 28.94
N ASP A 143 -28.01 -10.67 29.64
CA ASP A 143 -27.95 -10.74 31.09
C ASP A 143 -26.60 -11.32 31.56
N PRO A 144 -25.75 -10.53 32.24
CA PRO A 144 -24.46 -11.00 32.73
C PRO A 144 -24.58 -12.07 33.83
N ASN A 145 -25.75 -12.20 34.46
CA ASN A 145 -26.02 -13.24 35.46
C ASN A 145 -26.54 -14.55 34.85
N SER A 146 -26.68 -14.62 33.52
CA SER A 146 -27.09 -15.85 32.88
C SER A 146 -26.03 -16.93 33.10
N GLY A 147 -26.46 -18.11 33.58
CA GLY A 147 -25.61 -19.30 33.65
C GLY A 147 -25.31 -19.94 32.29
N PHE A 148 -25.66 -19.27 31.20
CA PHE A 148 -25.52 -19.73 29.82
C PHE A 148 -24.71 -18.74 28.98
N PRO A 149 -24.03 -19.21 27.92
CA PRO A 149 -23.80 -20.62 27.60
C PRO A 149 -22.81 -21.27 28.58
N ARG A 150 -23.00 -22.57 28.83
CA ARG A 150 -22.01 -23.39 29.54
C ARG A 150 -20.87 -23.72 28.59
N SER A 151 -19.71 -24.11 29.12
CA SER A 151 -18.55 -24.49 28.29
C SER A 151 -18.89 -25.60 27.28
N GLY A 152 -19.73 -26.56 27.65
CA GLY A 152 -20.19 -27.63 26.75
C GLY A 152 -21.16 -27.16 25.66
N ASP A 153 -21.91 -26.07 25.89
CA ASP A 153 -22.82 -25.52 24.90
C ASP A 153 -22.05 -24.84 23.77
N LEU A 154 -20.97 -24.13 24.09
CA LEU A 154 -20.11 -23.46 23.11
C LEU A 154 -19.46 -24.45 22.14
N GLU A 155 -18.96 -25.56 22.66
CA GLU A 155 -18.36 -26.62 21.83
C GLU A 155 -19.41 -27.26 20.93
N LYS A 156 -20.59 -27.52 21.47
CA LYS A 156 -21.73 -28.02 20.70
C LYS A 156 -22.11 -27.06 19.56
N TYR A 157 -22.17 -25.75 19.83
CA TYR A 157 -22.47 -24.75 18.80
C TYR A 157 -21.37 -24.68 17.75
N ARG A 158 -20.10 -24.75 18.15
CA ARG A 158 -18.98 -24.79 17.20
C ARG A 158 -19.09 -26.00 16.25
N GLN A 159 -19.45 -27.17 16.78
CA GLN A 159 -19.66 -28.38 15.97
C GLN A 159 -20.85 -28.28 15.03
N TRP A 160 -21.91 -27.56 15.41
CA TRP A 160 -23.08 -27.38 14.55
C TRP A 160 -22.80 -26.55 13.31
N PHE A 161 -21.89 -25.58 13.41
CA PHE A 161 -21.50 -24.67 12.34
C PHE A 161 -20.11 -25.00 11.76
N GLU A 162 -19.67 -26.25 11.88
CA GLU A 162 -18.42 -26.71 11.31
C GLU A 162 -18.37 -26.45 9.79
N GLY A 163 -17.25 -25.90 9.31
CA GLY A 163 -17.07 -25.53 7.90
C GLY A 163 -17.64 -24.16 7.52
N VAL A 164 -18.04 -23.34 8.49
CA VAL A 164 -18.43 -21.95 8.30
C VAL A 164 -17.70 -21.05 9.32
N PRO A 165 -17.28 -19.83 8.96
CA PRO A 165 -16.72 -18.90 9.94
C PRO A 165 -17.77 -18.51 11.00
N VAL A 166 -17.41 -18.73 12.29
CA VAL A 166 -18.24 -18.36 13.44
C VAL A 166 -17.43 -17.57 14.45
N GLU A 167 -17.98 -16.43 14.87
CA GLU A 167 -17.46 -15.61 15.95
C GLU A 167 -18.40 -15.63 17.16
N PHE A 168 -17.81 -15.57 18.35
CA PHE A 168 -18.54 -15.54 19.62
C PHE A 168 -18.37 -14.17 20.27
N GLU A 169 -19.44 -13.37 20.33
CA GLU A 169 -19.40 -11.98 20.80
C GLU A 169 -19.91 -11.88 22.25
N LYS A 170 -18.99 -11.62 23.19
CA LYS A 170 -19.32 -11.33 24.59
C LYS A 170 -19.57 -9.84 24.75
N GLY A 171 -20.82 -9.47 25.01
CA GLY A 171 -21.21 -8.09 25.26
C GLY A 171 -22.03 -7.53 24.10
N GLY A 172 -23.35 -7.57 24.25
CA GLY A 172 -24.24 -6.80 23.39
C GLY A 172 -24.07 -5.32 23.70
N ALA A 173 -23.10 -4.64 23.07
CA ALA A 173 -23.30 -3.22 22.84
C ALA A 173 -24.61 -3.12 22.05
N LYS A 174 -25.62 -2.45 22.63
CA LYS A 174 -26.83 -2.06 21.93
C LYS A 174 -26.40 -1.37 20.64
N VAL A 175 -26.51 -2.07 19.51
CA VAL A 175 -26.50 -1.41 18.21
C VAL A 175 -27.90 -0.81 18.11
N GLU A 176 -28.04 0.39 18.66
CA GLU A 176 -29.20 1.24 18.37
C GLU A 176 -29.12 1.59 16.90
N PHE A 177 -29.92 0.91 16.08
CA PHE A 177 -30.16 1.33 14.72
C PHE A 177 -30.99 2.63 14.80
N PRO A 178 -30.52 3.75 14.23
CA PRO A 178 -31.34 4.94 14.12
C PRO A 178 -32.61 4.59 13.33
N LYS A 179 -33.76 5.01 13.87
CA LYS A 179 -35.09 4.83 13.27
C LYS A 179 -35.21 5.51 11.91
#